data_AF-A0A940TZJ3-F1
#
_entry.id   AF-A0A940TZJ3-F1
#
_cell.length_a   1.000
_cell.length_b   1.000
_cell.length_c   1.000
_cell.angle_alpha   90.00
_cell.angle_beta   90.00
_cell.angle_gamma   90.00
#
_symmetry.space_group_name_H-M   'P 1'
#
loop_
_entity.id
_entity.type
_entity.pdbx_description
1 polymer ?
#
loop_
_entity_poly.entity_id
_entity_poly.type
_entity_poly.pdbx_seq_one_letter_code
_entity_poly.pdbx_strand_id
1 'polypeptide(L)'
;MPIWNRAEVVTRAVQSVLNQTFPDFELIIVDDGSEDNVGERLQPFLAQKVVYHKISHCGVSAARNFGLKHSQHPIIAYLDSDNVWHPDYL
;
A
#
# COMPACT_ATOMS: atom_id res chain seq x y z
N MET A 1 3.23 -1.33 -0.30
CA MET A 1 2.70 -0.88 -1.60
C MET A 1 3.19 0.53 -1.88
N PRO A 2 4.17 0.72 -2.78
CA PRO A 2 4.57 2.06 -3.25
C PRO A 2 3.52 2.63 -4.21
N ILE A 3 3.19 3.91 -4.07
CA ILE A 3 2.23 4.62 -4.94
C ILE A 3 2.84 5.97 -5.37
N TRP A 4 2.57 6.37 -6.61
CA TRP A 4 2.84 7.73 -7.10
C TRP A 4 1.87 8.06 -8.24
N ASN A 5 0.98 9.03 -8.02
CA ASN A 5 -0.05 9.46 -8.98
C ASN A 5 -0.94 8.31 -9.50
N ARG A 6 -1.58 7.57 -8.57
CA ARG A 6 -2.38 6.36 -8.85
C ARG A 6 -3.77 6.37 -8.20
N ALA A 7 -4.37 7.54 -7.95
CA ALA A 7 -5.68 7.67 -7.28
C ALA A 7 -6.80 6.78 -7.86
N GLU A 8 -6.81 6.57 -9.18
CA GLU A 8 -7.89 5.84 -9.86
C GLU A 8 -7.75 4.30 -9.80
N VAL A 9 -6.57 3.77 -9.49
CA VAL A 9 -6.32 2.31 -9.49
C VAL A 9 -6.01 1.74 -8.11
N VAL A 10 -5.47 2.55 -7.20
CA VAL A 10 -4.94 2.09 -5.91
C VAL A 10 -6.01 1.40 -5.05
N THR A 11 -7.26 1.85 -5.11
CA THR A 11 -8.35 1.35 -4.26
C THR A 11 -8.64 -0.13 -4.54
N ARG A 12 -8.50 -0.58 -5.79
CA ARG A 12 -8.64 -1.99 -6.17
C ARG A 12 -7.51 -2.85 -5.58
N ALA A 13 -6.28 -2.36 -5.65
CA ALA A 13 -5.12 -3.05 -5.08
C ALA A 13 -5.27 -3.19 -3.56
N VAL A 14 -5.59 -2.10 -2.87
CA VAL A 14 -5.82 -2.08 -1.41
C VAL A 14 -6.94 -3.04 -1.01
N GLN A 15 -8.08 -2.99 -1.70
CA GLN A 15 -9.20 -3.89 -1.42
C GLN A 15 -8.82 -5.36 -1.61
N SER A 16 -7.99 -5.70 -2.60
CA SER A 16 -7.55 -7.08 -2.82
C SER A 16 -6.69 -7.62 -1.67
N VAL A 17 -5.89 -6.77 -1.01
CA VAL A 17 -5.12 -7.14 0.18
C VAL A 17 -6.03 -7.25 1.40
N LEU A 18 -6.98 -6.33 1.57
CA LEU A 18 -7.93 -6.38 2.68
C LEU A 18 -8.88 -7.59 2.62
N ASN A 19 -9.07 -8.16 1.43
CA ASN A 19 -9.89 -9.35 1.20
C ASN A 19 -9.11 -10.68 1.28
N GLN A 20 -7.86 -10.67 1.73
CA GLN A 20 -7.08 -11.91 1.88
C GLN A 20 -7.69 -12.80 2.97
N THR A 21 -7.67 -14.12 2.74
CA THR A 21 -8.16 -15.10 3.71
C THR A 21 -7.19 -15.28 4.88
N PHE A 22 -5.90 -15.05 4.68
CA PHE A 22 -4.92 -14.95 5.76
C PHE A 22 -5.12 -13.65 6.56
N PRO A 23 -5.39 -13.73 7.88
CA PRO A 23 -5.86 -12.57 8.64
C PRO A 23 -4.73 -11.77 9.32
N ASP A 24 -3.50 -12.25 9.39
CA ASP A 24 -2.46 -11.64 10.24
C ASP A 24 -1.42 -10.88 9.42
N PHE A 25 -1.82 -9.69 8.94
CA PHE A 25 -0.97 -8.83 8.13
C PHE A 25 -1.19 -7.35 8.45
N GLU A 26 -0.20 -6.54 8.08
CA GLU A 26 -0.33 -5.10 7.93
C GLU A 26 -0.12 -4.71 6.45
N LEU A 27 -0.84 -3.70 5.98
CA LEU A 27 -0.63 -3.11 4.66
C LEU A 27 0.01 -1.73 4.84
N ILE A 28 1.30 -1.63 4.51
CA ILE A 28 2.01 -0.35 4.48
C ILE A 28 1.92 0.23 3.07
N ILE A 29 1.25 1.37 2.94
CA ILE A 29 1.17 2.17 1.72
C ILE A 29 2.15 3.34 1.84
N VAL A 30 3.02 3.48 0.85
CA VAL A 30 4.01 4.57 0.79
C VAL A 30 3.71 5.41 -0.45
N ASP A 31 3.14 6.59 -0.23
CA ASP A 31 2.96 7.64 -1.22
C ASP A 31 4.25 8.41 -1.44
N ASP A 32 4.87 8.18 -2.59
CA ASP A 32 6.11 8.80 -3.05
C ASP A 32 5.88 10.21 -3.60
N GLY A 33 5.16 11.03 -2.84
CA GLY A 33 4.92 12.44 -3.14
C GLY A 33 3.91 12.68 -4.26
N SER A 34 2.80 11.93 -4.29
CA SER A 34 1.75 12.13 -5.29
C SER A 34 1.17 13.54 -5.25
N GLU A 35 0.85 14.06 -6.42
CA GLU A 35 0.20 15.36 -6.64
C GLU A 35 -1.30 15.22 -6.89
N ASP A 36 -1.79 14.00 -7.12
CA ASP A 36 -3.21 13.68 -7.24
C ASP A 36 -3.89 13.50 -5.86
N ASN A 37 -5.18 13.15 -5.89
CA ASN A 37 -6.00 12.98 -4.69
C ASN A 37 -5.91 11.57 -4.07
N VAL A 38 -4.81 10.84 -4.27
CA VAL A 38 -4.67 9.46 -3.79
C VAL A 38 -4.85 9.34 -2.27
N GLY A 39 -4.36 10.32 -1.51
CA GLY A 39 -4.52 10.36 -0.06
C GLY A 39 -5.99 10.43 0.38
N GLU A 40 -6.82 11.17 -0.36
CA GLU A 40 -8.28 11.25 -0.11
C GLU A 40 -8.97 9.94 -0.46
N ARG A 41 -8.59 9.32 -1.59
CA ARG A 41 -9.11 8.02 -2.02
C ARG A 41 -8.80 6.91 -1.02
N LEU A 42 -7.70 7.03 -0.28
CA LEU A 42 -7.26 6.06 0.71
C LEU A 42 -7.92 6.20 2.08
N GLN A 43 -8.50 7.38 2.40
CA GLN A 43 -9.13 7.65 3.70
C GLN A 43 -10.08 6.55 4.20
N PRO A 44 -10.96 5.97 3.37
CA PRO A 44 -11.88 4.91 3.83
C PRO A 44 -11.18 3.63 4.31
N PHE A 45 -9.93 3.40 3.92
CA PHE A 45 -9.17 2.19 4.24
C PHE A 45 -8.28 2.32 5.47
N LEU A 46 -8.02 3.55 5.94
CA LEU A 46 -7.06 3.83 7.03
C LEU A 46 -7.55 3.40 8.42
N ALA A 47 -8.80 2.95 8.54
CA ALA A 47 -9.42 2.57 9.82
C ALA A 47 -9.06 1.14 10.32
N GLN A 48 -8.24 0.38 9.59
CA GLN A 48 -7.96 -1.04 9.89
C GLN A 48 -6.46 -1.35 10.01
N LYS A 49 -5.95 -2.22 9.12
CA LYS A 49 -4.58 -2.74 9.00
C LYS A 49 -3.71 -1.92 8.06
N VAL A 50 -4.20 -0.75 7.62
CA VAL A 50 -3.56 0.06 6.58
C VAL A 50 -2.84 1.22 7.23
N VAL A 51 -1.52 1.25 7.04
CA VAL A 51 -0.67 2.36 7.45
C VAL A 51 -0.30 3.15 6.20
N TYR A 52 -0.57 4.45 6.21
CA TYR A 52 -0.27 5.34 5.08
C TYR A 52 0.84 6.32 5.45
N HIS A 53 1.88 6.36 4.62
CA HIS A 53 2.95 7.34 4.71
C HIS A 53 3.06 8.12 3.42
N LYS A 54 3.00 9.45 3.49
CA LYS A 54 3.40 10.33 2.39
C LYS A 54 4.81 10.84 2.63
N ILE A 55 5.67 10.66 1.64
CA ILE A 55 7.07 11.08 1.65
C ILE A 55 7.35 12.03 0.47
N SER A 56 8.49 12.73 0.50
CA SER A 56 8.97 13.48 -0.66
C SER A 56 9.34 12.53 -1.80
N HIS A 57 9.03 12.91 -3.04
CA HIS A 57 9.30 12.09 -4.21
C HIS A 57 10.79 11.70 -4.31
N CYS A 58 11.07 10.40 -4.26
CA CYS A 58 12.40 9.82 -4.23
C CYS A 58 12.52 8.51 -5.03
N GLY A 59 11.45 8.10 -5.71
CA GLY A 59 11.40 6.95 -6.58
C GLY A 59 10.96 5.66 -5.88
N VAL A 60 10.44 4.72 -6.67
CA VAL A 60 9.81 3.47 -6.20
C VAL A 60 10.72 2.63 -5.29
N SER A 61 12.02 2.55 -5.57
CA SER A 61 12.96 1.77 -4.76
C SER A 61 13.14 2.37 -3.37
N ALA A 62 13.21 3.70 -3.27
CA ALA A 62 13.29 4.40 -2.00
C ALA A 62 11.98 4.27 -1.21
N ALA A 63 10.83 4.37 -1.88
CA ALA A 63 9.53 4.14 -1.27
C ALA A 63 9.37 2.70 -0.72
N ARG A 64 9.81 1.67 -1.46
CA ARG A 64 9.84 0.28 -0.97
C ARG A 64 10.76 0.11 0.23
N ASN A 65 11.95 0.71 0.20
CA ASN A 65 12.89 0.68 1.32
C ASN A 65 12.36 1.42 2.55
N PHE A 66 11.62 2.51 2.36
CA PHE A 66 10.93 3.21 3.45
C PHE A 66 9.91 2.26 4.10
N GLY A 67 9.06 1.61 3.30
CA GLY A 67 8.08 0.66 3.81
C GLY A 67 8.71 -0.51 4.55
N LEU A 68 9.79 -1.08 4.00
CA LEU A 68 10.55 -2.17 4.64
C LEU A 68 11.13 -1.77 6.00
N LYS A 69 11.55 -0.51 6.19
CA LYS A 69 12.06 -0.02 7.48
C LYS A 69 10.96 0.15 8.53
N HIS A 70 9.70 0.27 8.11
CA HIS A 70 8.55 0.48 8.99
C HIS A 70 7.71 -0.78 9.19
N SER A 71 8.04 -1.90 8.53
CA SER A 71 7.35 -3.17 8.72
C SER A 71 7.68 -3.79 10.08
N GLN A 72 6.67 -4.43 10.68
CA GLN A 72 6.73 -5.04 12.00
C GLN A 72 6.68 -6.58 11.94
N HIS A 73 6.39 -7.15 10.78
CA HIS A 73 6.24 -8.59 10.57
C HIS A 73 7.50 -9.25 9.98
N PRO A 74 7.73 -10.56 10.22
CA PRO A 74 8.93 -11.26 9.76
C PRO A 74 8.96 -11.60 8.27
N ILE A 75 7.81 -11.57 7.59
CA ILE A 75 7.66 -11.88 6.15
C ILE A 75 7.20 -10.63 5.42
N ILE A 76 7.81 -10.37 4.26
CA ILE A 76 7.52 -9.22 3.41
C ILE A 76 7.03 -9.68 2.05
N ALA A 77 5.88 -9.14 1.63
CA ALA A 77 5.34 -9.29 0.29
C ALA A 77 5.14 -7.92 -0.35
N TYR A 78 5.52 -7.79 -1.62
CA TYR A 78 5.34 -6.56 -2.38
C TYR A 78 4.13 -6.70 -3.33
N LEU A 79 3.22 -5.74 -3.24
CA LEU A 79 2.16 -5.51 -4.23
C LEU A 79 2.34 -4.13 -4.85
N ASP A 80 2.32 -4.09 -6.18
CA ASP A 80 2.28 -2.85 -6.95
C ASP A 80 0.85 -2.30 -6.99
N SER A 81 0.72 -0.98 -7.03
CA SER A 81 -0.55 -0.27 -6.81
C SER A 81 -1.57 -0.36 -7.96
N ASP A 82 -1.18 -0.99 -9.06
CA ASP A 82 -2.00 -1.31 -10.23
C ASP A 82 -2.29 -2.82 -10.37
N ASN A 83 -1.89 -3.64 -9.40
CA ASN A 83 -2.09 -5.08 -9.38
C ASN A 83 -3.13 -5.48 -8.32
N VAL A 84 -3.71 -6.67 -8.48
CA VAL A 84 -4.64 -7.28 -7.53
C VAL A 84 -4.22 -8.71 -7.24
N TRP A 85 -4.31 -9.11 -5.97
CA TRP A 85 -4.07 -10.49 -5.56
C TRP A 85 -5.37 -11.31 -5.54
N HIS A 86 -5.24 -12.61 -5.77
CA HIS A 86 -6.31 -13.56 -5.47
C HIS A 86 -6.51 -13.66 -3.95
N PRO A 87 -7.71 -14.01 -3.45
CA PRO A 87 -8.01 -14.03 -2.01
C PRO A 87 -7.10 -14.94 -1.15
N ASP A 88 -6.50 -15.98 -1.75
CA ASP A 88 -5.66 -16.98 -1.05
C ASP A 88 -4.17 -16.82 -1.39
N TYR A 89 -3.72 -15.59 -1.69
CA TYR A 89 -2.32 -15.32 -2.06
C TYR A 89 -1.40 -15.19 -0.83
N LEU A 90 -1.89 -14.49 0.20
CA LEU A 90 -1.25 -14.41 1.52
C LEU A 90 -1.60 -15.66 2.34
#